data_AF-A0A9W9DEJ6-F1
#
_entry.id   AF-A0A9W9DEJ6-F1
#
_cell.length_a   1.000
_cell.length_b   1.000
_cell.length_c   1.000
_cell.angle_alpha   90.00
_cell.angle_beta   90.00
_cell.angle_gamma   90.00
#
_symmetry.space_group_name_H-M   'P 1'
#
loop_
_entity.id
_entity.type
_entity.pdbx_description
1 polymer ?
#
loop_
_entity_poly.entity_id
_entity_poly.type
_entity_poly.pdbx_seq_one_letter_code
_entity_poly.pdbx_strand_id
1 'polypeptide(L)'
;MATAVVLSSTTPADYFRIVSPTLQIPSPNTGISVPVGILACQRDPLLRKIETTVIACTVSQPPSVPTGKKTKKAVSAPILLNEPILEIILHDTVIFPEGGGQPTDTGLITTSDGRTWSVLQAKRHGGHAVHYVKCNKGDLNSALSVFTPGSTVTASLGQEDYDRRYDHMSMHTSQHLLSALLENRLNLPTLSWSLTSSPSPCYIEVPRGMTVEEIRFIQSEANRLVFEGRRVHTEVEELDRDKNTSPVVLESGRSVGKGLPSDYTGGVNRVVVIDGVDRNPCCGTHLPTIHNLQLFLLPHTDTMSRSSTTSARLYFLSGPRLIEYLTSTHDFLTSTASVLSCGAPLVPERVSQVVDERKKAEKRVTELELELAKHISSQLFSEVATGSGTASPTFRKHLHRNDDSGNALGFLSAIAVAFSEQIAIAQIPYLLILTSTPSAQTPGSTTVVMVVGADDKIVRSAGESLKSQLGVKGGGKGLKWSGKYTGVWKENSESERVDDLLKSLS
;
A
#
# COMPACT_ATOMS: atom_id res chain seq x y z
N MET A 1 37.09 5.61 -11.88
CA MET A 1 37.03 4.26 -12.48
C MET A 1 35.77 3.59 -11.97
N ALA A 2 34.66 3.70 -12.69
CA ALA A 2 33.44 2.99 -12.35
C ALA A 2 33.57 1.57 -12.89
N THR A 3 33.98 0.64 -12.02
CA THR A 3 33.94 -0.78 -12.34
C THR A 3 32.48 -1.13 -12.57
N ALA A 4 32.10 -1.44 -13.81
CA ALA A 4 30.79 -1.99 -14.10
C ALA A 4 30.69 -3.30 -13.32
N VAL A 5 29.98 -3.26 -12.20
CA VAL A 5 29.70 -4.43 -11.37
C VAL A 5 28.76 -5.31 -12.19
N VAL A 6 29.33 -6.33 -12.83
CA VAL A 6 28.56 -7.39 -13.46
C VAL A 6 28.04 -8.28 -12.34
N LEU A 7 26.72 -8.32 -12.15
CA LEU A 7 26.08 -9.29 -11.26
C LEU A 7 26.57 -10.68 -11.64
N SER A 8 27.08 -11.47 -10.69
CA SER A 8 27.51 -12.83 -11.00
C SER A 8 26.34 -13.60 -11.61
N SER A 9 26.50 -14.05 -12.85
CA SER A 9 25.52 -14.85 -13.58
C SER A 9 25.59 -16.34 -13.21
N THR A 10 26.52 -16.71 -12.34
CA THR A 10 26.78 -18.10 -11.94
C THR A 10 26.87 -18.22 -10.42
N THR A 11 26.36 -19.34 -9.91
CA THR A 11 26.51 -19.71 -8.50
C THR A 11 27.92 -20.25 -8.28
N PRO A 12 28.67 -19.77 -7.28
CA PRO A 12 29.97 -20.32 -6.93
C PRO A 12 29.88 -21.81 -6.57
N ALA A 13 30.88 -22.60 -6.98
CA ALA A 13 30.87 -24.05 -6.77
C ALA A 13 30.77 -24.47 -5.30
N ASP A 14 31.24 -23.64 -4.37
CA ASP A 14 31.20 -23.86 -2.93
C ASP A 14 30.03 -23.14 -2.22
N TYR A 15 29.03 -22.65 -2.97
CA TYR A 15 27.79 -22.12 -2.40
C TYR A 15 27.02 -23.18 -1.60
N PHE A 16 27.01 -24.43 -2.08
CA PHE A 16 26.32 -25.53 -1.43
C PHE A 16 27.32 -26.50 -0.79
N ARG A 17 27.22 -26.69 0.52
CA ARG A 17 28.17 -27.50 1.30
C ARG A 17 27.42 -28.54 2.11
N ILE A 18 27.71 -29.81 1.85
CA ILE A 18 27.31 -30.90 2.73
C ILE A 18 28.36 -30.97 3.84
N VAL A 19 27.96 -30.65 5.06
CA VAL A 19 28.84 -30.68 6.25
C VAL A 19 28.71 -31.98 7.05
N SER A 20 27.79 -32.86 6.63
CA SER A 20 27.66 -34.21 7.16
C SER A 20 28.49 -35.22 6.36
N PRO A 21 29.16 -36.19 7.02
CA PRO A 21 29.86 -37.27 6.35
C PRO A 21 28.93 -38.31 5.71
N THR A 22 27.65 -38.34 6.08
CA THR A 22 26.70 -39.40 5.69
C THR A 22 25.60 -38.92 4.75
N LEU A 23 25.35 -37.61 4.66
CA LEU A 23 24.29 -37.07 3.82
C LEU A 23 24.71 -37.17 2.35
N GLN A 24 23.88 -37.85 1.55
CA GLN A 24 24.07 -37.95 0.11
C GLN A 24 22.85 -37.44 -0.64
N ILE A 25 23.08 -36.79 -1.77
CA ILE A 25 22.01 -36.39 -2.70
C ILE A 25 21.53 -37.67 -3.40
N PRO A 26 20.22 -37.99 -3.35
CA PRO A 26 19.68 -39.13 -4.09
C PRO A 26 20.05 -39.07 -5.58
N SER A 27 20.46 -40.20 -6.15
CA SER A 27 20.75 -40.26 -7.60
C SER A 27 19.46 -40.32 -8.43
N PRO A 28 19.44 -39.78 -9.66
CA PRO A 28 18.24 -39.73 -10.53
C PRO A 28 17.53 -41.05 -10.77
N ASN A 29 18.25 -42.17 -10.73
CA ASN A 29 17.72 -43.51 -11.05
C ASN A 29 17.16 -44.25 -9.83
N THR A 30 17.13 -43.63 -8.66
CA THR A 30 16.66 -44.29 -7.42
C THR A 30 15.13 -44.35 -7.31
N GLY A 31 14.39 -43.61 -8.14
CA GLY A 31 12.94 -43.44 -7.99
C GLY A 31 12.55 -42.63 -6.74
N ILE A 32 13.52 -42.00 -6.08
CA ILE A 32 13.35 -41.18 -4.88
C ILE A 32 13.58 -39.73 -5.28
N SER A 33 12.70 -38.81 -4.87
CA SER A 33 12.95 -37.38 -5.08
C SER A 33 13.97 -36.83 -4.08
N VAL A 34 14.79 -35.90 -4.54
CA VAL A 34 15.65 -35.04 -3.72
C VAL A 34 14.79 -34.28 -2.70
N PRO A 35 15.13 -34.34 -1.39
CA PRO A 35 14.32 -33.71 -0.37
C PRO A 35 14.45 -32.17 -0.37
N VAL A 36 13.38 -31.50 0.06
CA VAL A 36 13.38 -30.04 0.26
C VAL A 36 14.43 -29.67 1.31
N GLY A 37 15.31 -28.74 0.92
CA GLY A 37 16.51 -28.34 1.65
C GLY A 37 17.78 -28.60 0.82
N ILE A 38 17.74 -29.54 -0.13
CA ILE A 38 18.86 -29.83 -1.05
C ILE A 38 18.42 -29.96 -2.52
N LEU A 39 17.28 -29.38 -2.89
CA LEU A 39 16.80 -29.31 -4.28
C LEU A 39 17.79 -28.53 -5.16
N ALA A 40 17.77 -28.76 -6.47
CA ALA A 40 18.60 -28.03 -7.43
C ALA A 40 18.47 -26.51 -7.28
N CYS A 41 17.26 -25.97 -7.08
CA CYS A 41 17.04 -24.55 -6.79
C CYS A 41 17.64 -24.03 -5.48
N GLN A 42 17.96 -24.91 -4.54
CA GLN A 42 18.57 -24.59 -3.25
C GLN A 42 20.08 -24.85 -3.23
N ARG A 43 20.58 -25.70 -4.14
CA ARG A 43 22.02 -25.96 -4.37
C ARG A 43 22.63 -24.95 -5.35
N ASP A 44 21.88 -24.60 -6.39
CA ASP A 44 22.21 -23.58 -7.37
C ASP A 44 21.01 -22.64 -7.54
N PRO A 45 20.94 -21.55 -6.75
CA PRO A 45 19.82 -20.61 -6.76
C PRO A 45 19.64 -19.84 -8.07
N LEU A 46 20.69 -19.76 -8.90
CA LEU A 46 20.65 -19.09 -10.20
C LEU A 46 20.33 -20.05 -11.37
N LEU A 47 20.26 -21.36 -11.11
CA LEU A 47 19.91 -22.36 -12.11
C LEU A 47 18.47 -22.19 -12.58
N ARG A 48 18.31 -21.98 -13.90
CA ARG A 48 16.99 -21.72 -14.51
C ARG A 48 16.30 -22.94 -15.07
N LYS A 49 17.04 -24.00 -15.38
CA LYS A 49 16.49 -25.23 -15.97
C LYS A 49 17.26 -26.46 -15.52
N ILE A 50 16.57 -27.59 -15.43
CA ILE A 50 17.15 -28.89 -15.13
C ILE A 50 16.38 -29.99 -15.86
N GLU A 51 17.11 -30.93 -16.43
CA GLU A 51 16.54 -32.20 -16.88
C GLU A 51 16.40 -33.13 -15.67
N THR A 52 15.22 -33.70 -15.49
CA THR A 52 14.83 -34.49 -14.31
C THR A 52 13.85 -35.59 -14.71
N THR A 53 13.59 -36.53 -13.81
CA THR A 53 12.64 -37.63 -14.04
C THR A 53 11.37 -37.42 -13.23
N VAL A 54 10.24 -37.86 -13.77
CA VAL A 54 8.97 -37.89 -13.05
C VAL A 54 9.01 -39.05 -12.05
N ILE A 55 8.69 -38.76 -10.79
CA ILE A 55 8.56 -39.77 -9.73
C ILE A 55 7.10 -40.20 -9.58
N ALA A 56 6.18 -39.23 -9.57
CA ALA A 56 4.76 -39.49 -9.46
C ALA A 56 3.96 -38.39 -10.16
N CYS A 57 2.79 -38.75 -10.69
CA CYS A 57 1.81 -37.84 -11.25
C CYS A 57 0.41 -38.31 -10.84
N THR A 58 -0.36 -37.43 -10.21
CA THR A 58 -1.75 -37.69 -9.81
C THR A 58 -2.64 -36.50 -10.18
N VAL A 59 -3.93 -36.75 -10.37
CA VAL A 59 -4.90 -35.67 -10.54
C VAL A 59 -5.23 -35.11 -9.16
N SER A 60 -5.03 -33.80 -8.99
CA SER A 60 -5.34 -33.10 -7.74
C SER A 60 -6.83 -33.21 -7.46
N GLN A 61 -7.17 -33.75 -6.30
CA GLN A 61 -8.56 -33.80 -5.84
C GLN A 61 -8.85 -32.54 -5.03
N PRO A 62 -9.97 -31.83 -5.28
CA PRO A 62 -10.36 -30.73 -4.40
C PRO A 62 -10.50 -31.26 -2.97
N PRO A 63 -10.06 -30.50 -1.95
CA PRO A 63 -10.14 -30.95 -0.57
C PRO A 63 -11.60 -31.28 -0.24
N SER A 64 -11.84 -32.50 0.25
CA SER A 64 -13.15 -32.90 0.77
C SER A 64 -13.56 -31.92 1.86
N VAL A 65 -14.67 -31.20 1.68
CA VAL A 65 -15.18 -30.25 2.68
C VAL A 65 -15.41 -31.01 3.99
N PRO A 66 -14.72 -30.67 5.09
CA PRO A 66 -15.01 -31.27 6.37
C PRO A 66 -16.42 -30.85 6.79
N THR A 67 -17.32 -31.80 6.96
CA THR A 67 -18.62 -31.60 7.60
C THR A 67 -18.40 -31.34 9.09
N GLY A 68 -17.95 -30.14 9.47
CA GLY A 68 -17.72 -29.82 10.88
C GLY A 68 -17.20 -28.41 11.18
N LYS A 69 -18.09 -27.59 11.76
CA LYS A 69 -17.89 -26.35 12.56
C LYS A 69 -17.08 -25.19 11.96
N LYS A 70 -17.83 -24.10 11.68
CA LYS A 70 -17.38 -22.74 11.38
C LYS A 70 -16.41 -22.19 12.43
N THR A 71 -15.19 -21.86 12.04
CA THR A 71 -14.37 -20.83 12.70
C THR A 71 -13.85 -19.82 11.66
N LYS A 72 -13.96 -18.53 12.02
CA LYS A 72 -13.67 -17.38 11.16
C LYS A 72 -12.17 -17.06 11.15
N LYS A 73 -11.53 -17.23 9.99
CA LYS A 73 -10.52 -16.32 9.40
C LYS A 73 -10.15 -16.86 8.01
N ALA A 74 -10.92 -16.45 7.01
CA ALA A 74 -10.65 -16.82 5.62
C ALA A 74 -9.51 -15.94 5.09
N VAL A 75 -8.36 -16.57 4.87
CA VAL A 75 -7.40 -16.14 3.85
C VAL A 75 -8.09 -16.35 2.50
N SER A 76 -7.97 -15.39 1.58
CA SER A 76 -8.60 -15.44 0.26
C SER A 76 -8.31 -16.77 -0.43
N ALA A 77 -9.35 -17.57 -0.65
CA ALA A 77 -9.25 -18.83 -1.37
C ALA A 77 -8.79 -18.57 -2.81
N PRO A 78 -7.88 -19.39 -3.38
CA PRO A 78 -7.51 -19.27 -4.78
C PRO A 78 -8.73 -19.48 -5.67
N ILE A 79 -8.76 -18.77 -6.81
CA ILE A 79 -9.72 -18.96 -7.89
C ILE A 79 -9.74 -20.44 -8.25
N LEU A 80 -10.89 -21.11 -8.04
CA LEU A 80 -11.12 -22.46 -8.54
C LEU A 80 -11.14 -22.40 -10.07
N LEU A 81 -10.00 -22.69 -10.68
CA LEU A 81 -9.95 -23.02 -12.10
C LEU A 81 -10.88 -24.21 -12.33
N ASN A 82 -11.85 -24.08 -13.23
CA ASN A 82 -12.73 -25.18 -13.66
C ASN A 82 -11.97 -26.28 -14.43
N GLU A 83 -10.65 -26.29 -14.40
CA GLU A 83 -9.74 -27.13 -15.17
C GLU A 83 -8.99 -28.09 -14.23
N PRO A 84 -8.72 -29.34 -14.64
CA PRO A 84 -7.99 -30.28 -13.80
C PRO A 84 -6.58 -29.78 -13.50
N ILE A 85 -6.13 -29.98 -12.26
CA ILE A 85 -4.76 -29.69 -11.83
C ILE A 85 -4.07 -31.03 -11.60
N LEU A 86 -2.83 -31.16 -12.05
CA LEU A 86 -1.99 -32.33 -11.79
C LEU A 86 -1.02 -32.03 -10.65
N GLU A 87 -0.81 -33.00 -9.78
CA GLU A 87 0.24 -33.01 -8.76
C GLU A 87 1.39 -33.86 -9.27
N ILE A 88 2.53 -33.22 -9.55
CA ILE A 88 3.71 -33.87 -10.12
C ILE A 88 4.86 -33.80 -9.12
N ILE A 89 5.43 -34.94 -8.79
CA ILE A 89 6.69 -35.05 -8.04
C ILE A 89 7.79 -35.36 -9.04
N LEU A 90 8.81 -34.52 -9.06
CA LEU A 90 10.02 -34.69 -9.87
C LEU A 90 11.15 -35.22 -8.99
N HIS A 91 12.14 -35.88 -9.60
CA HIS A 91 13.32 -36.32 -8.89
C HIS A 91 14.05 -35.12 -8.28
N ASP A 92 14.32 -34.11 -9.09
CA ASP A 92 14.86 -32.81 -8.66
C ASP A 92 14.17 -31.66 -9.41
N THR A 93 14.28 -30.43 -8.93
CA THR A 93 13.58 -29.28 -9.52
C THR A 93 14.28 -27.93 -9.29
N VAL A 94 14.19 -27.06 -10.29
CA VAL A 94 14.54 -25.64 -10.19
C VAL A 94 13.39 -24.77 -9.69
N ILE A 95 12.17 -25.31 -9.59
CA ILE A 95 10.97 -24.61 -9.14
C ILE A 95 10.88 -24.76 -7.61
N PHE A 96 11.11 -23.66 -6.89
CA PHE A 96 11.10 -23.66 -5.43
C PHE A 96 9.67 -23.79 -4.88
N PRO A 97 9.40 -24.76 -3.98
CA PRO A 97 8.06 -24.99 -3.46
C PRO A 97 7.60 -23.90 -2.50
N GLU A 98 8.24 -23.74 -1.35
CA GLU A 98 8.01 -22.66 -0.37
C GLU A 98 8.90 -22.95 0.84
N GLY A 99 9.21 -21.92 1.64
CA GLY A 99 9.98 -22.14 2.86
C GLY A 99 10.60 -20.87 3.43
N GLY A 100 10.76 -20.83 4.76
CA GLY A 100 11.38 -19.69 5.45
C GLY A 100 10.57 -18.40 5.43
N GLY A 101 9.34 -18.40 4.91
CA GLY A 101 8.55 -17.19 4.64
C GLY A 101 8.61 -16.72 3.18
N GLN A 102 9.43 -17.37 2.34
CA GLN A 102 9.48 -17.11 0.91
C GLN A 102 8.35 -17.86 0.17
N PRO A 103 7.57 -17.17 -0.69
CA PRO A 103 6.52 -17.80 -1.50
C PRO A 103 7.09 -18.76 -2.56
N THR A 104 6.23 -19.67 -3.02
CA THR A 104 6.50 -20.57 -4.16
C THR A 104 6.95 -19.85 -5.41
N ASP A 105 7.74 -20.53 -6.21
CA ASP A 105 7.94 -20.21 -7.62
C ASP A 105 6.79 -20.67 -8.50
N THR A 106 6.74 -20.08 -9.68
CA THR A 106 6.00 -20.54 -10.86
C THR A 106 7.00 -21.01 -11.91
N GLY A 107 6.56 -21.72 -12.94
CA GLY A 107 7.47 -22.16 -13.99
C GLY A 107 6.83 -23.10 -14.99
N LEU A 108 7.67 -23.86 -15.68
CA LEU A 108 7.29 -24.71 -16.80
C LEU A 108 7.91 -26.09 -16.65
N ILE A 109 7.17 -27.13 -17.04
CA ILE A 109 7.70 -28.48 -17.23
C ILE A 109 7.52 -28.84 -18.71
N THR A 110 8.62 -29.11 -19.40
CA THR A 110 8.64 -29.50 -20.81
C THR A 110 8.88 -30.99 -20.93
N THR A 111 7.98 -31.70 -21.58
CA THR A 111 8.08 -33.15 -21.84
C THR A 111 8.99 -33.44 -23.03
N SER A 112 9.43 -34.70 -23.17
CA SER A 112 10.38 -35.13 -24.21
C SER A 112 9.88 -34.91 -25.65
N ASP A 113 8.57 -34.83 -25.84
CA ASP A 113 7.91 -34.49 -27.10
C ASP A 113 7.81 -32.98 -27.37
N GLY A 114 8.42 -32.15 -26.51
CA GLY A 114 8.49 -30.69 -26.64
C GLY A 114 7.27 -29.95 -26.10
N ARG A 115 6.23 -30.64 -25.62
CA ARG A 115 5.06 -29.97 -25.02
C ARG A 115 5.41 -29.36 -23.67
N THR A 116 4.88 -28.16 -23.41
CA THR A 116 5.19 -27.39 -22.21
C THR A 116 3.95 -27.19 -21.36
N TRP A 117 4.10 -27.39 -20.05
CA TRP A 117 3.03 -27.38 -19.07
C TRP A 117 3.33 -26.36 -17.97
N SER A 118 2.36 -25.49 -17.67
CA SER A 118 2.54 -24.41 -16.69
C SER A 118 2.36 -24.91 -15.25
N VAL A 119 3.36 -24.66 -14.41
CA VAL A 119 3.33 -24.87 -12.97
C VAL A 119 2.79 -23.61 -12.30
N LEU A 120 1.60 -23.72 -11.67
CA LEU A 120 0.91 -22.61 -11.03
C LEU A 120 1.46 -22.30 -9.64
N GLN A 121 1.91 -23.34 -8.94
CA GLN A 121 2.58 -23.28 -7.65
C GLN A 121 3.26 -24.63 -7.41
N ALA A 122 4.26 -24.64 -6.56
CA ALA A 122 4.78 -25.84 -5.94
C ALA A 122 4.56 -25.73 -4.42
N LYS A 123 4.43 -26.86 -3.74
CA LYS A 123 4.30 -26.89 -2.28
C LYS A 123 5.16 -27.99 -1.70
N ARG A 124 5.54 -27.80 -0.44
CA ARG A 124 6.23 -28.84 0.32
C ARG A 124 5.18 -29.76 0.94
N HIS A 125 5.25 -31.05 0.62
CA HIS A 125 4.48 -32.10 1.32
C HIS A 125 5.46 -33.09 1.94
N GLY A 126 5.60 -33.04 3.26
CA GLY A 126 6.68 -33.73 3.97
C GLY A 126 8.06 -33.22 3.50
N GLY A 127 8.86 -34.12 2.94
CA GLY A 127 10.18 -33.84 2.37
C GLY A 127 10.15 -33.56 0.87
N HIS A 128 8.99 -33.60 0.20
CA HIS A 128 8.90 -33.58 -1.26
C HIS A 128 8.41 -32.23 -1.80
N ALA A 129 8.91 -31.84 -2.98
CA ALA A 129 8.36 -30.76 -3.77
C ALA A 129 7.25 -31.29 -4.70
N VAL A 130 6.02 -30.86 -4.47
CA VAL A 130 4.84 -31.22 -5.27
C VAL A 130 4.48 -30.03 -6.16
N HIS A 131 4.48 -30.24 -7.47
CA HIS A 131 4.20 -29.22 -8.48
C HIS A 131 2.74 -29.31 -8.89
N TYR A 132 2.00 -28.20 -8.77
CA TYR A 132 0.61 -28.09 -9.21
C TYR A 132 0.58 -27.55 -10.63
N VAL A 133 0.36 -28.45 -11.58
CA VAL A 133 0.45 -28.18 -13.01
C VAL A 133 -0.93 -28.00 -13.61
N LYS A 134 -1.10 -26.92 -14.36
CA LYS A 134 -2.34 -26.63 -15.09
C LYS A 134 -2.52 -27.65 -16.22
N CYS A 135 -3.68 -28.31 -16.28
CA CYS A 135 -4.04 -29.21 -17.37
C CYS A 135 -5.40 -28.81 -17.95
N ASN A 136 -5.51 -28.67 -19.28
CA ASN A 136 -6.81 -28.43 -19.90
C ASN A 136 -7.64 -29.73 -19.87
N LYS A 137 -8.97 -29.62 -19.83
CA LYS A 137 -9.88 -30.79 -19.77
C LYS A 137 -9.67 -31.79 -20.90
N GLY A 138 -9.35 -31.31 -22.11
CA GLY A 138 -9.11 -32.17 -23.28
C GLY A 138 -7.77 -32.92 -23.24
N ASP A 139 -6.83 -32.47 -22.41
CA ASP A 139 -5.45 -32.94 -22.42
C ASP A 139 -5.15 -33.96 -21.33
N LEU A 140 -6.10 -34.25 -20.41
CA LEU A 140 -5.85 -35.03 -19.19
C LEU A 140 -5.23 -36.41 -19.45
N ASN A 141 -5.81 -37.20 -20.36
CA ASN A 141 -5.27 -38.53 -20.68
C ASN A 141 -3.88 -38.43 -21.31
N SER A 142 -3.66 -37.40 -22.14
CA SER A 142 -2.35 -37.18 -22.75
C SER A 142 -1.33 -36.75 -21.70
N ALA A 143 -1.69 -35.85 -20.77
CA ALA A 143 -0.86 -35.42 -19.67
C ALA A 143 -0.43 -36.60 -18.79
N LEU A 144 -1.37 -37.47 -18.41
CA LEU A 144 -1.08 -38.67 -17.62
C LEU A 144 -0.16 -39.65 -18.36
N SER A 145 -0.27 -39.73 -19.70
CA SER A 145 0.61 -40.58 -20.51
C SER A 145 2.05 -40.07 -20.63
N VAL A 146 2.26 -38.75 -20.62
CA VAL A 146 3.60 -38.14 -20.74
C VAL A 146 4.29 -37.93 -19.39
N PHE A 147 3.53 -37.90 -18.29
CA PHE A 147 4.04 -37.81 -16.92
C PHE A 147 4.01 -39.16 -16.20
N THR A 148 4.34 -40.24 -16.90
CA THR A 148 4.49 -41.55 -16.25
C THR A 148 5.80 -41.60 -15.42
N PRO A 149 5.82 -42.29 -14.27
CA PRO A 149 7.04 -42.47 -13.49
C PRO A 149 8.21 -42.97 -14.34
N GLY A 150 9.37 -42.34 -14.20
CA GLY A 150 10.57 -42.60 -15.01
C GLY A 150 10.69 -41.78 -16.28
N SER A 151 9.64 -41.05 -16.70
CA SER A 151 9.71 -40.17 -17.87
C SER A 151 10.65 -38.99 -17.64
N THR A 152 11.51 -38.70 -18.63
CA THR A 152 12.39 -37.53 -18.62
C THR A 152 11.64 -36.27 -19.02
N VAL A 153 11.79 -35.21 -18.22
CA VAL A 153 11.22 -33.89 -18.44
C VAL A 153 12.24 -32.80 -18.11
N THR A 154 12.05 -31.60 -18.63
CA THR A 154 12.83 -30.42 -18.24
C THR A 154 11.97 -29.49 -17.40
N ALA A 155 12.35 -29.27 -16.13
CA ALA A 155 11.77 -28.22 -15.30
C ALA A 155 12.52 -26.91 -15.58
N SER A 156 11.81 -25.80 -15.74
CA SER A 156 12.42 -24.51 -16.05
C SER A 156 11.64 -23.30 -15.50
N LEU A 157 12.36 -22.20 -15.32
CA LEU A 157 11.81 -20.88 -15.04
C LEU A 157 11.88 -20.04 -16.33
N GLY A 158 10.74 -19.48 -16.76
CA GLY A 158 10.72 -18.46 -17.80
C GLY A 158 11.42 -17.18 -17.33
N GLN A 159 11.53 -16.18 -18.21
CA GLN A 159 12.18 -14.92 -17.84
C GLN A 159 11.44 -14.21 -16.70
N GLU A 160 10.11 -14.10 -16.76
CA GLU A 160 9.30 -13.49 -15.70
C GLU A 160 9.35 -14.29 -14.38
N ASP A 161 9.31 -15.63 -14.47
CA ASP A 161 9.43 -16.50 -13.30
C ASP A 161 10.80 -16.34 -12.62
N TYR A 162 11.86 -16.23 -13.43
CA TYR A 162 13.21 -16.01 -12.94
C TYR A 162 13.40 -14.63 -12.33
N ASP A 163 12.83 -13.58 -12.93
CA ASP A 163 12.88 -12.22 -12.38
C ASP A 163 12.18 -12.17 -11.01
N ARG A 164 11.04 -12.87 -10.89
CA ARG A 164 10.36 -13.06 -9.60
C ARG A 164 11.20 -13.86 -8.60
N ARG A 165 11.85 -14.95 -9.03
CA ARG A 165 12.79 -15.70 -8.17
C ARG A 165 13.94 -14.83 -7.70
N TYR A 166 14.53 -14.04 -8.59
CA TYR A 166 15.64 -13.14 -8.28
C TYR A 166 15.24 -12.05 -7.29
N ASP A 167 14.06 -11.46 -7.47
CA ASP A 167 13.46 -10.57 -6.50
C ASP A 167 13.31 -11.24 -5.12
N HIS A 168 12.71 -12.43 -5.08
CA HIS A 168 12.53 -13.18 -3.84
C HIS A 168 13.86 -13.46 -3.13
N MET A 169 14.88 -13.93 -3.86
CA MET A 169 16.22 -14.15 -3.32
C MET A 169 16.86 -12.88 -2.77
N SER A 170 16.69 -11.76 -3.49
CA SER A 170 17.20 -10.46 -3.08
C SER A 170 16.58 -10.03 -1.75
N MET A 171 15.25 -10.06 -1.66
CA MET A 171 14.55 -9.63 -0.45
C MET A 171 14.77 -10.58 0.74
N HIS A 172 14.87 -11.90 0.49
CA HIS A 172 15.14 -12.87 1.55
C HIS A 172 16.58 -12.74 2.09
N THR A 173 17.56 -12.57 1.22
CA THR A 173 18.95 -12.29 1.62
C THR A 173 19.07 -10.97 2.38
N SER A 174 18.36 -9.93 1.92
CA SER A 174 18.26 -8.64 2.60
C SER A 174 17.64 -8.74 3.98
N GLN A 175 16.64 -9.60 4.16
CA GLN A 175 16.06 -9.84 5.49
C GLN A 175 17.08 -10.43 6.45
N HIS A 176 17.86 -11.43 6.01
CA HIS A 176 18.92 -12.03 6.83
C HIS A 176 19.97 -11.00 7.24
N LEU A 177 20.44 -10.19 6.28
CA LEU A 177 21.36 -9.09 6.54
C LEU A 177 20.78 -8.11 7.57
N LEU A 178 19.53 -7.67 7.40
CA LEU A 178 18.89 -6.71 8.29
C LEU A 178 18.71 -7.27 9.70
N SER A 179 18.17 -8.48 9.84
CA SER A 179 18.00 -9.12 11.15
C SER A 179 19.33 -9.28 11.88
N ALA A 180 20.38 -9.74 11.18
CA ALA A 180 21.70 -9.89 11.77
C ALA A 180 22.27 -8.55 12.25
N LEU A 181 22.10 -7.47 11.47
CA LEU A 181 22.55 -6.14 11.89
C LEU A 181 21.78 -5.61 13.11
N LEU A 182 20.47 -5.78 13.15
CA LEU A 182 19.64 -5.33 14.28
C LEU A 182 19.97 -6.10 15.56
N GLU A 183 20.11 -7.42 15.47
CA GLU A 183 20.51 -8.26 16.59
C GLU A 183 21.93 -7.88 17.07
N ASN A 184 22.90 -7.82 16.17
CA ASN A 184 24.31 -7.64 16.53
C ASN A 184 24.67 -6.20 16.96
N ARG A 185 23.98 -5.19 16.43
CA ARG A 185 24.33 -3.78 16.70
C ARG A 185 23.43 -3.13 17.73
N LEU A 186 22.17 -3.56 17.81
CA LEU A 186 21.16 -2.91 18.65
C LEU A 186 20.52 -3.86 19.67
N ASN A 187 20.95 -5.13 19.72
CA ASN A 187 20.33 -6.19 20.52
C ASN A 187 18.81 -6.26 20.31
N LEU A 188 18.40 -6.08 19.05
CA LEU A 188 17.00 -5.96 18.66
C LEU A 188 16.58 -7.17 17.83
N PRO A 189 15.86 -8.15 18.41
CA PRO A 189 15.50 -9.38 17.70
C PRO A 189 14.38 -9.15 16.69
N THR A 190 14.40 -9.93 15.62
CA THR A 190 13.30 -9.97 14.65
C THR A 190 12.17 -10.89 15.15
N LEU A 191 10.98 -10.31 15.34
CA LEU A 191 9.79 -11.03 15.81
C LEU A 191 9.14 -11.83 14.69
N SER A 192 8.96 -11.18 13.53
CA SER A 192 8.39 -11.75 12.31
C SER A 192 8.94 -11.02 11.08
N TRP A 193 8.75 -11.60 9.90
CA TRP A 193 9.05 -10.94 8.64
C TRP A 193 8.02 -11.32 7.58
N SER A 194 7.92 -10.51 6.53
CA SER A 194 7.02 -10.76 5.41
C SER A 194 7.65 -10.34 4.10
N LEU A 195 7.73 -11.30 3.17
CA LEU A 195 7.99 -11.04 1.76
C LEU A 195 6.68 -10.60 1.11
N THR A 196 6.53 -9.31 0.87
CA THR A 196 5.32 -8.72 0.27
C THR A 196 5.34 -8.87 -1.25
N SER A 197 4.18 -8.77 -1.90
CA SER A 197 4.11 -8.77 -3.37
C SER A 197 4.86 -7.57 -3.95
N SER A 198 5.73 -7.83 -4.93
CA SER A 198 6.38 -6.76 -5.71
C SER A 198 5.31 -5.85 -6.36
N PRO A 199 5.49 -4.52 -6.41
CA PRO A 199 6.70 -3.75 -6.04
C PRO A 199 6.70 -3.23 -4.59
N SER A 200 5.79 -3.69 -3.72
CA SER A 200 5.71 -3.19 -2.35
C SER A 200 6.98 -3.51 -1.54
N PRO A 201 7.40 -2.65 -0.59
CA PRO A 201 8.51 -2.97 0.31
C PRO A 201 8.21 -4.19 1.19
N CYS A 202 9.21 -5.01 1.45
CA CYS A 202 9.13 -6.07 2.46
C CYS A 202 9.29 -5.46 3.85
N TYR A 203 8.91 -6.19 4.91
CA TYR A 203 9.12 -5.70 6.27
C TYR A 203 9.51 -6.79 7.25
N ILE A 204 10.16 -6.37 8.33
CA ILE A 204 10.35 -7.14 9.56
C ILE A 204 9.63 -6.44 10.71
N GLU A 205 9.16 -7.19 11.70
CA GLU A 205 8.59 -6.67 12.94
C GLU A 205 9.62 -6.78 14.07
N VAL A 206 9.83 -5.70 14.80
CA VAL A 206 10.77 -5.58 15.93
C VAL A 206 10.02 -5.19 17.21
N PRO A 207 10.56 -5.46 18.41
CA PRO A 207 9.84 -5.25 19.67
C PRO A 207 9.67 -3.79 20.09
N ARG A 208 10.24 -2.82 19.37
CA ARG A 208 10.07 -1.38 19.62
C ARG A 208 10.31 -0.55 18.37
N GLY A 209 9.84 0.70 18.38
CA GLY A 209 10.24 1.71 17.39
C GLY A 209 11.75 1.97 17.41
N MET A 210 12.28 2.38 16.26
CA MET A 210 13.67 2.79 16.10
C MET A 210 13.76 4.31 15.90
N THR A 211 14.82 4.90 16.46
CA THR A 211 15.16 6.30 16.24
C THR A 211 15.66 6.54 14.82
N VAL A 212 15.63 7.80 14.37
CA VAL A 212 16.14 8.18 13.05
C VAL A 212 17.63 7.87 12.93
N GLU A 213 18.38 8.02 14.03
CA GLU A 213 19.81 7.74 14.13
C GLU A 213 20.10 6.25 13.99
N GLU A 214 19.33 5.39 14.67
CA GLU A 214 19.43 3.93 14.55
C GLU A 214 19.13 3.46 13.12
N ILE A 215 18.08 4.01 12.50
CA ILE A 215 17.71 3.68 11.11
C ILE A 215 18.85 4.06 10.15
N ARG A 216 19.39 5.29 10.26
CA ARG A 216 20.51 5.76 9.44
C ARG A 216 21.76 4.91 9.63
N PHE A 217 22.07 4.56 10.88
CA PHE A 217 23.23 3.72 11.22
C PHE A 217 23.11 2.33 10.58
N ILE A 218 21.96 1.65 10.76
CA ILE A 218 21.73 0.31 10.21
C ILE A 218 21.74 0.33 8.68
N GLN A 219 21.10 1.32 8.05
CA GLN A 219 21.12 1.46 6.59
C GLN A 219 22.54 1.68 6.06
N SER A 220 23.34 2.51 6.73
CA SER A 220 24.72 2.77 6.32
C SER A 220 25.60 1.53 6.44
N GLU A 221 25.45 0.78 7.54
CA GLU A 221 26.18 -0.47 7.76
C GLU A 221 25.76 -1.58 6.78
N ALA A 222 24.47 -1.69 6.46
CA ALA A 222 23.97 -2.61 5.45
C ALA A 222 24.57 -2.29 4.07
N ASN A 223 24.57 -1.02 3.66
CA ASN A 223 25.18 -0.62 2.38
C ASN A 223 26.69 -0.84 2.36
N ARG A 224 27.40 -0.62 3.48
CA ARG A 224 28.84 -0.94 3.60
C ARG A 224 29.10 -2.42 3.35
N LEU A 225 28.34 -3.31 3.99
CA LEU A 225 28.48 -4.76 3.81
C LEU A 225 28.09 -5.22 2.40
N VAL A 226 27.04 -4.65 1.82
CA VAL A 226 26.64 -4.89 0.42
C VAL A 226 27.77 -4.49 -0.53
N PHE A 227 28.40 -3.34 -0.31
CA PHE A 227 29.54 -2.89 -1.10
C PHE A 227 30.76 -3.82 -0.96
N GLU A 228 31.06 -4.29 0.25
CA GLU A 228 32.11 -5.31 0.49
C GLU A 228 31.83 -6.64 -0.20
N GLY A 229 30.55 -6.97 -0.43
CA GLY A 229 30.16 -8.15 -1.18
C GLY A 229 30.42 -9.47 -0.47
N ARG A 230 30.09 -9.56 0.83
CA ARG A 230 30.23 -10.80 1.62
C ARG A 230 29.57 -11.98 0.91
N ARG A 231 30.27 -13.11 0.93
CA ARG A 231 29.80 -14.33 0.29
C ARG A 231 28.63 -14.89 1.07
N VAL A 232 27.74 -15.57 0.36
CA VAL A 232 26.64 -16.31 0.94
C VAL A 232 26.77 -17.75 0.51
N HIS A 233 26.70 -18.67 1.46
CA HIS A 233 26.71 -20.11 1.21
C HIS A 233 25.73 -20.82 2.13
N THR A 234 25.57 -22.11 1.89
CA THR A 234 24.64 -22.98 2.61
C THR A 234 25.38 -24.19 3.14
N GLU A 235 25.05 -24.57 4.36
CA GLU A 235 25.57 -25.75 5.04
C GLU A 235 24.40 -26.69 5.31
N VAL A 236 24.53 -27.96 4.93
CA VAL A 236 23.49 -28.97 5.11
C VAL A 236 23.99 -30.23 5.80
N GLU A 237 23.15 -30.77 6.68
CA GLU A 237 23.37 -32.02 7.43
C GLU A 237 22.03 -32.75 7.63
N GLU A 238 22.06 -33.99 8.13
CA GLU A 238 20.84 -34.74 8.41
C GLU A 238 19.96 -34.02 9.43
N LEU A 239 18.66 -34.19 9.24
CA LEU A 239 17.69 -33.75 10.22
C LEU A 239 17.69 -34.70 11.43
N ASP A 240 18.53 -34.41 12.43
CA ASP A 240 18.49 -35.07 13.73
C ASP A 240 17.52 -34.33 14.66
N ARG A 241 16.41 -35.00 15.02
CA ARG A 241 15.38 -34.42 15.90
C ARG A 241 15.80 -34.35 17.36
N ASP A 242 16.74 -35.21 17.78
CA ASP A 242 17.20 -35.29 19.17
C ASP A 242 18.34 -34.30 19.46
N LYS A 243 19.16 -33.96 18.44
CA LYS A 243 20.21 -32.93 18.55
C LYS A 243 19.74 -31.49 18.40
N ASN A 244 18.55 -31.24 17.84
CA ASN A 244 18.07 -29.90 17.47
C ASN A 244 17.59 -29.00 18.63
N THR A 245 18.14 -29.19 19.83
CA THR A 245 17.80 -28.41 21.03
C THR A 245 18.87 -27.41 21.46
N SER A 246 20.02 -27.35 20.79
CA SER A 246 21.12 -26.45 21.21
C SER A 246 21.42 -25.40 20.15
N PRO A 247 21.21 -24.09 20.43
CA PRO A 247 21.65 -23.03 19.53
C PRO A 247 23.18 -23.08 19.37
N VAL A 248 23.66 -23.12 18.12
CA VAL A 248 25.10 -23.06 17.84
C VAL A 248 25.61 -21.67 18.22
N VAL A 249 26.66 -21.63 19.04
CA VAL A 249 27.31 -20.40 19.47
C VAL A 249 28.35 -19.98 18.42
N LEU A 250 28.14 -18.84 17.74
CA LEU A 250 29.15 -18.26 16.84
C LEU A 250 30.39 -17.78 17.62
N GLU A 251 31.53 -17.58 16.97
CA GLU A 251 32.73 -16.93 17.58
C GLU A 251 32.42 -15.55 18.16
N SER A 252 31.33 -14.91 17.72
CA SER A 252 30.80 -13.67 18.28
C SER A 252 30.02 -13.84 19.60
N GLY A 253 29.89 -15.06 20.13
CA GLY A 253 29.13 -15.37 21.35
C GLY A 253 27.61 -15.54 21.16
N ARG A 254 27.11 -15.63 19.91
CA ARG A 254 25.67 -15.66 19.57
C ARG A 254 25.06 -17.05 19.68
N SER A 255 23.98 -17.25 20.44
CA SER A 255 23.08 -18.41 20.34
C SER A 255 22.01 -18.19 19.24
N VAL A 256 21.83 -19.13 18.31
CA VAL A 256 20.93 -18.98 17.14
C VAL A 256 19.86 -20.08 17.03
N GLY A 257 18.60 -19.68 16.82
CA GLY A 257 17.57 -20.55 16.23
C GLY A 257 16.17 -20.45 16.86
N LYS A 258 15.14 -20.14 16.05
CA LYS A 258 13.81 -20.73 16.27
C LYS A 258 13.86 -22.14 15.67
N GLY A 259 13.47 -23.15 16.43
CA GLY A 259 13.51 -24.55 15.98
C GLY A 259 12.75 -24.78 14.68
N LEU A 260 13.11 -25.85 13.96
CA LEU A 260 12.42 -26.26 12.75
C LEU A 260 10.92 -26.48 13.02
N PRO A 261 10.02 -26.08 12.10
CA PRO A 261 8.59 -26.33 12.25
C PRO A 261 8.28 -27.82 12.47
N SER A 262 7.27 -28.13 13.28
CA SER A 262 6.92 -29.52 13.64
C SER A 262 6.50 -30.39 12.44
N ASP A 263 6.03 -29.76 11.36
CA ASP A 263 5.65 -30.36 10.08
C ASP A 263 6.84 -30.56 9.11
N TYR A 264 8.07 -30.24 9.53
CA TYR A 264 9.28 -30.55 8.77
C TYR A 264 9.71 -32.02 9.02
N THR A 265 9.21 -32.93 8.18
CA THR A 265 9.52 -34.37 8.18
C THR A 265 10.22 -34.76 6.88
N GLY A 266 11.30 -35.56 6.96
CA GLY A 266 12.00 -36.08 5.78
C GLY A 266 12.87 -35.07 5.00
N GLY A 267 13.20 -33.93 5.61
CA GLY A 267 14.12 -32.93 5.04
C GLY A 267 15.53 -32.97 5.63
N VAL A 268 16.28 -31.88 5.49
CA VAL A 268 17.66 -31.71 6.01
C VAL A 268 17.72 -30.50 6.95
N ASN A 269 18.69 -30.47 7.87
CA ASN A 269 19.01 -29.21 8.53
C ASN A 269 19.80 -28.34 7.55
N ARG A 270 19.23 -27.21 7.13
CA ARG A 270 19.87 -26.26 6.20
C ARG A 270 20.10 -24.92 6.88
N VAL A 271 21.36 -24.50 6.90
CA VAL A 271 21.81 -23.22 7.43
C VAL A 271 22.29 -22.34 6.28
N VAL A 272 21.82 -21.10 6.26
CA VAL A 272 22.31 -20.05 5.36
C VAL A 272 23.33 -19.22 6.13
N VAL A 273 24.48 -18.99 5.51
CA VAL A 273 25.60 -18.25 6.09
C VAL A 273 25.89 -17.05 5.20
N ILE A 274 25.97 -15.87 5.81
CA ILE A 274 26.55 -14.67 5.21
C ILE A 274 27.88 -14.46 5.92
N ASP A 275 28.99 -14.60 5.20
CA ASP A 275 30.34 -14.64 5.77
C ASP A 275 30.60 -13.46 6.73
N GLY A 276 30.85 -13.77 8.01
CA GLY A 276 31.14 -12.80 9.06
C GLY A 276 29.95 -11.93 9.51
N VAL A 277 28.73 -12.22 9.03
CA VAL A 277 27.53 -11.41 9.30
C VAL A 277 26.41 -12.25 9.93
N ASP A 278 26.01 -13.34 9.26
CA ASP A 278 24.86 -14.15 9.68
C ASP A 278 25.10 -15.65 9.50
N ARG A 279 24.44 -16.45 10.32
CA ARG A 279 24.37 -17.92 10.21
C ARG A 279 23.05 -18.38 10.83
N ASN A 280 22.03 -18.63 10.01
CA ASN A 280 20.67 -18.95 10.48
C ASN A 280 20.09 -20.16 9.74
N PRO A 281 19.33 -21.05 10.42
CA PRO A 281 18.53 -22.07 9.75
C PRO A 281 17.51 -21.43 8.81
N CYS A 282 17.56 -21.79 7.52
CA CYS A 282 16.62 -21.28 6.53
C CYS A 282 16.53 -22.21 5.32
N CYS A 283 15.31 -22.47 4.86
CA CYS A 283 15.04 -23.29 3.67
C CYS A 283 14.83 -22.47 2.38
N GLY A 284 14.82 -21.14 2.45
CA GLY A 284 14.61 -20.28 1.29
C GLY A 284 15.79 -20.24 0.32
N THR A 285 15.58 -19.63 -0.84
CA THR A 285 16.64 -19.40 -1.82
C THR A 285 17.32 -18.06 -1.54
N HIS A 286 18.66 -18.02 -1.63
CA HIS A 286 19.45 -16.82 -1.33
C HIS A 286 20.43 -16.52 -2.46
N LEU A 287 20.72 -15.24 -2.66
CA LEU A 287 21.76 -14.82 -3.58
C LEU A 287 23.13 -15.36 -3.12
N PRO A 288 24.08 -15.66 -4.02
CA PRO A 288 25.39 -16.20 -3.67
C PRO A 288 26.36 -15.18 -3.05
N THR A 289 26.02 -13.89 -3.09
CA THR A 289 26.75 -12.81 -2.44
C THR A 289 25.79 -11.67 -2.15
N ILE A 290 26.00 -10.96 -1.05
CA ILE A 290 25.22 -9.75 -0.75
C ILE A 290 25.57 -8.58 -1.66
N HIS A 291 26.62 -8.68 -2.47
CA HIS A 291 26.92 -7.70 -3.52
C HIS A 291 25.79 -7.55 -4.53
N ASN A 292 25.08 -8.66 -4.81
CA ASN A 292 23.97 -8.70 -5.75
C ASN A 292 22.74 -7.90 -5.26
N LEU A 293 22.71 -7.48 -3.99
CA LEU A 293 21.69 -6.57 -3.46
C LEU A 293 21.86 -5.13 -3.99
N GLN A 294 23.09 -4.77 -4.41
CA GLN A 294 23.50 -3.46 -4.94
C GLN A 294 23.38 -2.30 -3.96
N LEU A 295 22.16 -2.05 -3.45
CA LEU A 295 21.82 -1.00 -2.51
C LEU A 295 20.81 -1.54 -1.50
N PHE A 296 20.76 -0.91 -0.33
CA PHE A 296 19.82 -1.21 0.74
C PHE A 296 19.16 0.07 1.25
N LEU A 297 17.84 0.10 1.34
CA LEU A 297 17.08 1.26 1.81
C LEU A 297 16.03 0.84 2.85
N LEU A 298 15.90 1.65 3.90
CA LEU A 298 14.82 1.59 4.89
C LEU A 298 13.86 2.77 4.62
N PRO A 299 12.88 2.64 3.71
CA PRO A 299 12.08 3.78 3.26
C PRO A 299 11.19 4.39 4.34
N HIS A 300 10.64 3.58 5.25
CA HIS A 300 9.77 4.04 6.32
C HIS A 300 9.59 2.98 7.41
N THR A 301 8.98 3.37 8.52
CA THR A 301 8.63 2.50 9.65
C THR A 301 7.22 2.78 10.15
N ASP A 302 6.49 1.72 10.51
CA ASP A 302 5.15 1.84 11.11
C ASP A 302 5.16 1.35 12.55
N THR A 303 4.64 2.15 13.47
CA THR A 303 4.45 1.72 14.86
C THR A 303 3.13 0.95 15.00
N MET A 304 3.20 -0.24 15.61
CA MET A 304 2.06 -1.12 15.87
C MET A 304 1.76 -1.11 17.37
N SER A 305 0.70 -0.41 17.78
CA SER A 305 0.20 -0.48 19.15
C SER A 305 -0.81 -1.62 19.29
N ARG A 306 -0.51 -2.63 20.10
CA ARG A 306 -1.46 -3.70 20.49
C ARG A 306 -1.58 -3.72 22.00
N SER A 307 -2.72 -3.28 22.55
CA SER A 307 -3.18 -3.31 23.96
C SER A 307 -2.15 -3.09 25.10
N SER A 308 -1.06 -3.85 25.17
CA SER A 308 0.01 -3.78 26.17
C SER A 308 1.45 -3.81 25.61
N THR A 309 1.64 -3.90 24.29
CA THR A 309 2.97 -3.96 23.65
C THR A 309 3.03 -3.07 22.40
N THR A 310 4.17 -2.44 22.17
CA THR A 310 4.41 -1.55 21.02
C THR A 310 5.51 -2.15 20.16
N SER A 311 5.15 -2.85 19.08
CA SER A 311 6.12 -3.30 18.08
C SER A 311 6.24 -2.27 16.96
N ALA A 312 7.25 -2.41 16.11
CA ALA A 312 7.38 -1.60 14.91
C ALA A 312 7.66 -2.47 13.69
N ARG A 313 7.11 -2.09 12.54
CA ARG A 313 7.47 -2.66 11.24
C ARG A 313 8.51 -1.79 10.60
N LEU A 314 9.66 -2.39 10.27
CA LEU A 314 10.68 -1.77 9.45
C LEU A 314 10.53 -2.27 8.03
N TYR A 315 10.20 -1.36 7.12
CA TYR A 315 10.15 -1.67 5.70
C TYR A 315 11.54 -1.56 5.10
N PHE A 316 11.87 -2.45 4.16
CA PHE A 316 13.16 -2.47 3.50
C PHE A 316 13.03 -2.84 2.02
N LEU A 317 13.98 -2.33 1.23
CA LEU A 317 14.10 -2.52 -0.21
C LEU A 317 15.57 -2.77 -0.58
N SER A 318 15.78 -3.62 -1.57
CA SER A 318 17.09 -3.91 -2.17
C SER A 318 16.94 -4.44 -3.59
N GLY A 319 18.03 -4.51 -4.35
CA GLY A 319 18.04 -5.14 -5.67
C GLY A 319 17.01 -4.53 -6.62
N PRO A 320 16.31 -5.34 -7.45
CA PRO A 320 15.38 -4.84 -8.46
C PRO A 320 14.28 -3.93 -7.91
N ARG A 321 13.65 -4.28 -6.77
CA ARG A 321 12.59 -3.43 -6.18
C ARG A 321 13.09 -2.05 -5.79
N LEU A 322 14.33 -1.96 -5.31
CA LEU A 322 14.89 -0.66 -4.93
C LEU A 322 15.17 0.20 -6.17
N ILE A 323 15.65 -0.40 -7.27
CA ILE A 323 15.85 0.31 -8.53
C ILE A 323 14.53 0.87 -9.05
N GLU A 324 13.47 0.05 -9.06
CA GLU A 324 12.12 0.47 -9.47
C GLU A 324 11.56 1.57 -8.56
N TYR A 325 11.73 1.44 -7.25
CA TYR A 325 11.32 2.45 -6.26
C TYR A 325 12.05 3.78 -6.45
N LEU A 326 13.36 3.77 -6.65
CA LEU A 326 14.16 4.97 -6.89
C LEU A 326 13.79 5.64 -8.22
N THR A 327 13.53 4.86 -9.26
CA THR A 327 13.08 5.36 -10.57
C THR A 327 11.73 6.05 -10.43
N SER A 328 10.76 5.38 -9.81
CA SER A 328 9.43 5.95 -9.57
C SER A 328 9.49 7.22 -8.71
N THR A 329 10.32 7.22 -7.67
CA THR A 329 10.52 8.40 -6.81
C THR A 329 11.15 9.57 -7.57
N HIS A 330 12.10 9.28 -8.47
CA HIS A 330 12.69 10.29 -9.34
C HIS A 330 11.65 10.88 -10.31
N ASP A 331 10.82 10.04 -10.93
CA ASP A 331 9.77 10.49 -11.85
C ASP A 331 8.73 11.36 -11.14
N PHE A 332 8.31 10.97 -9.92
CA PHE A 332 7.39 11.78 -9.11
C PHE A 332 8.00 13.13 -8.74
N LEU A 333 9.29 13.16 -8.35
CA LEU A 333 9.97 14.40 -8.00
C LEU A 333 10.12 15.32 -9.22
N THR A 334 10.51 14.77 -10.38
CA THR A 334 10.70 15.53 -11.62
C THR A 334 9.37 16.07 -12.14
N SER A 335 8.30 15.27 -12.12
CA SER A 335 6.95 15.71 -12.47
C SER A 335 6.47 16.84 -11.56
N THR A 336 6.67 16.71 -10.24
CA THR A 336 6.33 17.75 -9.26
C THR A 336 7.14 19.03 -9.49
N ALA A 337 8.43 18.90 -9.75
CA ALA A 337 9.32 20.02 -10.05
C ALA A 337 8.87 20.80 -11.30
N SER A 338 8.42 20.08 -12.35
CA SER A 338 7.86 20.66 -13.56
C SER A 338 6.58 21.46 -13.28
N VAL A 339 5.65 20.91 -12.49
CA VAL A 339 4.41 21.61 -12.09
C VAL A 339 4.74 22.92 -11.36
N LEU A 340 5.74 22.88 -10.48
CA LEU A 340 6.16 24.04 -9.68
C LEU A 340 7.13 24.98 -10.42
N SER A 341 7.53 24.62 -11.64
CA SER A 341 8.52 25.36 -12.45
C SER A 341 9.82 25.65 -11.68
N CYS A 342 10.36 24.64 -10.98
CA CYS A 342 11.59 24.77 -10.19
C CYS A 342 12.50 23.54 -10.36
N GLY A 343 13.75 23.63 -9.91
CA GLY A 343 14.64 22.47 -9.85
C GLY A 343 14.24 21.50 -8.74
N ALA A 344 14.48 20.19 -8.92
CA ALA A 344 14.12 19.15 -7.95
C ALA A 344 14.56 19.43 -6.50
N PRO A 345 15.78 19.94 -6.21
CA PRO A 345 16.17 20.29 -4.84
C PRO A 345 15.36 21.42 -4.20
N LEU A 346 14.72 22.27 -5.01
CA LEU A 346 13.92 23.42 -4.56
C LEU A 346 12.44 23.07 -4.36
N VAL A 347 12.01 21.86 -4.74
CA VAL A 347 10.60 21.44 -4.61
C VAL A 347 10.05 21.65 -3.19
N PRO A 348 10.74 21.24 -2.09
CA PRO A 348 10.20 21.43 -0.75
C PRO A 348 9.96 22.90 -0.39
N GLU A 349 10.92 23.77 -0.73
CA GLU A 349 10.81 25.20 -0.50
C GLU A 349 9.67 25.80 -1.34
N ARG A 350 9.59 25.43 -2.63
CA ARG A 350 8.56 25.94 -3.54
C ARG A 350 7.16 25.50 -3.13
N VAL A 351 6.99 24.28 -2.61
CA VAL A 351 5.73 23.82 -2.01
C VAL A 351 5.35 24.70 -0.82
N SER A 352 6.29 25.00 0.09
CA SER A 352 6.03 25.87 1.23
C SER A 352 5.60 27.28 0.78
N GLN A 353 6.29 27.84 -0.21
CA GLN A 353 5.96 29.16 -0.79
C GLN A 353 4.54 29.17 -1.37
N VAL A 354 4.16 28.16 -2.16
CA VAL A 354 2.81 28.05 -2.74
C VAL A 354 1.73 27.95 -1.65
N VAL A 355 1.99 27.19 -0.58
CA VAL A 355 1.07 27.10 0.57
C VAL A 355 0.91 28.44 1.28
N ASP A 356 1.99 29.18 1.47
CA ASP A 356 1.97 30.49 2.13
C ASP A 356 1.34 31.58 1.25
N GLU A 357 1.62 31.58 -0.05
CA GLU A 357 0.97 32.44 -1.05
C GLU A 357 -0.53 32.19 -1.09
N ARG A 358 -0.96 30.92 -1.07
CA ARG A 358 -2.38 30.55 -0.98
C ARG A 358 -3.03 31.10 0.28
N LYS A 359 -2.41 30.93 1.46
CA LYS A 359 -2.93 31.48 2.72
C LYS A 359 -3.05 33.00 2.70
N LYS A 360 -2.07 33.70 2.11
CA LYS A 360 -2.10 35.16 1.95
C LYS A 360 -3.21 35.59 1.00
N ALA A 361 -3.39 34.89 -0.11
CA ALA A 361 -4.47 35.14 -1.07
C ALA A 361 -5.85 34.93 -0.42
N GLU A 362 -6.04 33.81 0.29
CA GLU A 362 -7.28 33.53 1.04
C GLU A 362 -7.58 34.63 2.08
N LYS A 363 -6.57 35.08 2.82
CA LYS A 363 -6.73 36.21 3.76
C LYS A 363 -7.12 37.50 3.03
N ARG A 364 -6.48 37.81 1.90
CA ARG A 364 -6.82 39.01 1.12
C ARG A 364 -8.23 38.95 0.55
N VAL A 365 -8.69 37.77 0.12
CA VAL A 365 -10.08 37.56 -0.31
C VAL A 365 -11.04 37.88 0.83
N THR A 366 -10.79 37.39 2.05
CA THR A 366 -11.63 37.73 3.22
C THR A 366 -11.64 39.22 3.53
N GLU A 367 -10.49 39.91 3.44
CA GLU A 367 -10.42 41.36 3.64
C GLU A 367 -11.22 42.13 2.57
N LEU A 368 -11.11 41.72 1.30
CA LEU A 368 -11.87 42.30 0.19
C LEU A 368 -13.37 42.03 0.30
N GLU A 369 -13.77 40.83 0.74
CA GLU A 369 -15.18 40.51 1.03
C GLU A 369 -15.71 41.43 2.15
N LEU A 370 -14.93 41.73 3.19
CA LEU A 370 -15.34 42.68 4.23
C LEU A 370 -15.44 44.13 3.72
N GLU A 371 -14.52 44.57 2.86
CA GLU A 371 -14.60 45.89 2.19
C GLU A 371 -15.85 45.99 1.30
N LEU A 372 -16.11 44.95 0.49
CA LEU A 372 -17.27 44.88 -0.39
C LEU A 372 -18.59 44.82 0.40
N ALA A 373 -18.63 44.07 1.50
CA ALA A 373 -19.79 44.00 2.38
C ALA A 373 -20.19 45.38 2.92
N LYS A 374 -19.21 46.21 3.30
CA LYS A 374 -19.45 47.60 3.72
C LYS A 374 -20.02 48.45 2.58
N HIS A 375 -19.49 48.29 1.36
CA HIS A 375 -20.00 49.04 0.20
C HIS A 375 -21.45 48.64 -0.15
N ILE A 376 -21.75 47.34 -0.20
CA ILE A 376 -23.10 46.82 -0.42
C ILE A 376 -24.05 47.33 0.67
N SER A 377 -23.62 47.30 1.93
CA SER A 377 -24.38 47.85 3.04
C SER A 377 -24.73 49.33 2.83
N SER A 378 -23.78 50.16 2.41
CA SER A 378 -24.03 51.58 2.14
C SER A 378 -24.99 51.80 0.96
N GLN A 379 -24.93 50.95 -0.08
CA GLN A 379 -25.91 50.99 -1.16
C GLN A 379 -27.31 50.65 -0.64
N LEU A 380 -27.46 49.55 0.11
CA LEU A 380 -28.74 49.16 0.71
C LEU A 380 -29.28 50.27 1.63
N PHE A 381 -28.42 50.90 2.44
CA PHE A 381 -28.80 51.99 3.33
C PHE A 381 -29.24 53.25 2.55
N SER A 382 -28.61 53.56 1.41
CA SER A 382 -29.06 54.66 0.55
C SER A 382 -30.47 54.44 -0.01
N GLU A 383 -30.84 53.19 -0.31
CA GLU A 383 -32.20 52.84 -0.74
C GLU A 383 -33.24 53.09 0.38
N VAL A 384 -32.87 52.86 1.65
CA VAL A 384 -33.72 53.16 2.81
C VAL A 384 -34.14 54.63 2.82
N ALA A 385 -33.19 55.53 2.54
CA ALA A 385 -33.45 56.98 2.52
C ALA A 385 -34.35 57.42 1.36
N THR A 386 -34.32 56.71 0.23
CA THR A 386 -35.17 57.00 -0.94
C THR A 386 -36.56 56.36 -0.86
N GLY A 387 -36.69 55.23 -0.16
CA GLY A 387 -37.92 54.45 -0.04
C GLY A 387 -38.90 54.94 1.03
N SER A 388 -38.51 55.91 1.86
CA SER A 388 -39.28 56.46 2.99
C SER A 388 -40.55 57.23 2.58
N GLY A 389 -40.89 57.27 1.28
CA GLY A 389 -42.14 57.84 0.75
C GLY A 389 -43.30 56.86 0.58
N THR A 390 -43.13 55.57 0.93
CA THR A 390 -44.18 54.55 0.80
C THR A 390 -44.76 54.13 2.15
N ALA A 391 -46.06 53.80 2.20
CA ALA A 391 -46.89 53.69 3.40
C ALA A 391 -46.57 52.54 4.39
N SER A 392 -45.41 51.86 4.28
CA SER A 392 -45.00 50.80 5.21
C SER A 392 -43.82 51.24 6.09
N PRO A 393 -43.88 51.11 7.43
CA PRO A 393 -42.83 51.58 8.33
C PRO A 393 -41.58 50.68 8.38
N THR A 394 -41.54 49.58 7.62
CA THR A 394 -40.45 48.58 7.67
C THR A 394 -39.77 48.44 6.30
N PHE A 395 -38.45 48.65 6.25
CA PHE A 395 -37.64 48.47 5.05
C PHE A 395 -37.48 46.98 4.72
N ARG A 396 -37.92 46.55 3.54
CA ARG A 396 -37.83 45.15 3.09
C ARG A 396 -37.06 45.07 1.78
N LYS A 397 -36.07 44.19 1.70
CA LYS A 397 -35.28 44.01 0.47
C LYS A 397 -34.74 42.59 0.34
N HIS A 398 -34.82 42.06 -0.87
CA HIS A 398 -34.07 40.88 -1.29
C HIS A 398 -32.81 41.34 -2.04
N LEU A 399 -31.66 40.77 -1.71
CA LEU A 399 -30.43 40.92 -2.48
C LEU A 399 -29.91 39.54 -2.86
N HIS A 400 -29.93 39.26 -4.16
CA HIS A 400 -29.33 38.08 -4.74
C HIS A 400 -27.92 38.38 -5.28
N ARG A 401 -27.02 37.40 -5.18
CA ARG A 401 -25.65 37.48 -5.68
C ARG A 401 -25.20 36.15 -6.27
N ASN A 402 -24.27 36.24 -7.21
CA ASN A 402 -23.47 35.10 -7.67
C ASN A 402 -22.07 35.22 -7.06
N ASP A 403 -21.70 34.28 -6.18
CA ASP A 403 -20.39 34.23 -5.56
C ASP A 403 -19.86 32.78 -5.57
N ASP A 404 -18.69 32.54 -6.17
CA ASP A 404 -18.02 31.23 -6.16
C ASP A 404 -17.19 30.98 -4.88
N SER A 405 -17.53 31.69 -3.80
CA SER A 405 -16.82 31.64 -2.52
C SER A 405 -17.13 30.36 -1.75
N GLY A 406 -16.09 29.71 -1.22
CA GLY A 406 -16.24 28.57 -0.30
C GLY A 406 -16.93 28.91 1.03
N ASN A 407 -17.13 30.20 1.32
CA ASN A 407 -17.78 30.70 2.54
C ASN A 407 -18.86 31.75 2.25
N ALA A 408 -19.74 31.48 1.28
CA ALA A 408 -20.84 32.38 0.91
C ALA A 408 -21.68 32.86 2.12
N LEU A 409 -21.97 31.97 3.09
CA LEU A 409 -22.70 32.36 4.32
C LEU A 409 -21.93 33.39 5.16
N GLY A 410 -20.61 33.24 5.27
CA GLY A 410 -19.76 34.20 5.97
C GLY A 410 -19.83 35.59 5.34
N PHE A 411 -19.79 35.66 4.01
CA PHE A 411 -19.91 36.92 3.28
C PHE A 411 -21.31 37.55 3.41
N LEU A 412 -22.38 36.77 3.28
CA LEU A 412 -23.75 37.27 3.55
C LEU A 412 -23.90 37.78 4.98
N SER A 413 -23.27 37.11 5.96
CA SER A 413 -23.26 37.56 7.35
C SER A 413 -22.47 38.86 7.52
N ALA A 414 -21.39 39.09 6.77
CA ALA A 414 -20.66 40.34 6.80
C ALA A 414 -21.50 41.51 6.25
N ILE A 415 -22.23 41.30 5.15
CA ILE A 415 -23.19 42.29 4.61
C ILE A 415 -24.25 42.61 5.66
N ALA A 416 -24.85 41.57 6.26
CA ALA A 416 -25.88 41.72 7.27
C ALA A 416 -25.39 42.53 8.49
N VAL A 417 -24.18 42.23 9.00
CA VAL A 417 -23.60 42.95 10.14
C VAL A 417 -23.35 44.42 9.79
N ALA A 418 -22.70 44.70 8.65
CA ALA A 418 -22.45 46.07 8.22
C ALA A 418 -23.74 46.88 8.05
N PHE A 419 -24.80 46.25 7.49
CA PHE A 419 -26.10 46.90 7.33
C PHE A 419 -26.81 47.14 8.66
N SER A 420 -26.82 46.14 9.55
CA SER A 420 -27.41 46.27 10.88
C SER A 420 -26.79 47.42 11.69
N GLU A 421 -25.47 47.64 11.57
CA GLU A 421 -24.76 48.75 12.22
C GLU A 421 -25.21 50.11 11.66
N GLN A 422 -25.34 50.26 10.34
CA GLN A 422 -25.77 51.51 9.71
C GLN A 422 -27.24 51.84 10.02
N ILE A 423 -28.14 50.85 9.90
CA ILE A 423 -29.58 51.08 10.08
C ILE A 423 -29.97 51.26 11.55
N ALA A 424 -29.18 50.74 12.49
CA ALA A 424 -29.38 50.98 13.92
C ALA A 424 -29.35 52.48 14.28
N ILE A 425 -28.57 53.28 13.53
CA ILE A 425 -28.51 54.75 13.69
C ILE A 425 -29.83 55.39 13.26
N ALA A 426 -30.45 54.89 12.17
CA ALA A 426 -31.70 55.42 11.64
C ALA A 426 -32.95 54.96 12.41
N GLN A 427 -32.82 53.92 13.24
CA GLN A 427 -33.93 53.29 13.99
C GLN A 427 -35.12 52.85 13.13
N ILE A 428 -34.85 52.50 11.86
CA ILE A 428 -35.87 52.03 10.93
C ILE A 428 -35.98 50.50 11.04
N PRO A 429 -37.17 49.94 11.34
CA PRO A 429 -37.39 48.50 11.29
C PRO A 429 -37.08 47.94 9.90
N TYR A 430 -36.48 46.74 9.81
CA TYR A 430 -36.12 46.16 8.53
C TYR A 430 -36.23 44.64 8.49
N LEU A 431 -36.29 44.11 7.26
CA LEU A 431 -36.16 42.69 6.92
C LEU A 431 -35.38 42.55 5.61
N LEU A 432 -34.21 41.94 5.67
CA LEU A 432 -33.40 41.60 4.51
C LEU A 432 -33.39 40.09 4.30
N ILE A 433 -33.56 39.69 3.04
CA ILE A 433 -33.22 38.34 2.58
C ILE A 433 -32.01 38.49 1.66
N LEU A 434 -30.93 37.79 1.98
CA LEU A 434 -29.71 37.76 1.19
C LEU A 434 -29.54 36.35 0.64
N THR A 435 -29.27 36.22 -0.65
CA THR A 435 -29.04 34.93 -1.30
C THR A 435 -27.76 34.95 -2.11
N SER A 436 -27.02 33.84 -2.12
CA SER A 436 -25.77 33.70 -2.86
C SER A 436 -25.68 32.34 -3.53
N THR A 437 -25.37 32.34 -4.82
CA THR A 437 -25.25 31.15 -5.67
C THR A 437 -23.89 31.03 -6.34
N PRO A 438 -23.40 29.79 -6.57
CA PRO A 438 -22.28 29.58 -7.47
C PRO A 438 -22.64 30.06 -8.89
N SER A 439 -21.67 30.61 -9.61
CA SER A 439 -21.84 31.07 -10.99
C SER A 439 -22.16 29.91 -11.94
N ALA A 440 -21.54 28.75 -11.68
CA ALA A 440 -21.78 27.51 -12.43
C ALA A 440 -22.74 26.59 -11.67
N GLN A 441 -24.00 26.57 -12.08
CA GLN A 441 -25.05 25.81 -11.41
C GLN A 441 -25.34 24.47 -12.09
N THR A 442 -25.69 23.49 -11.27
CA THR A 442 -26.15 22.14 -11.62
C THR A 442 -27.36 21.80 -10.75
N PRO A 443 -28.15 20.74 -11.05
CA PRO A 443 -29.25 20.33 -10.17
C PRO A 443 -28.84 19.99 -8.73
N GLY A 444 -27.55 19.70 -8.48
CA GLY A 444 -26.98 19.49 -7.14
C GLY A 444 -26.37 20.75 -6.51
N SER A 445 -26.43 21.91 -7.17
CA SER A 445 -25.90 23.16 -6.64
C SER A 445 -26.70 23.65 -5.45
N THR A 446 -26.03 24.43 -4.60
CA THR A 446 -26.61 24.92 -3.36
C THR A 446 -26.57 26.44 -3.32
N THR A 447 -27.74 27.06 -3.21
CA THR A 447 -27.89 28.48 -2.89
C THR A 447 -27.88 28.66 -1.39
N VAL A 448 -27.03 29.52 -0.88
CA VAL A 448 -27.08 29.94 0.53
C VAL A 448 -28.10 31.06 0.67
N VAL A 449 -28.94 30.95 1.70
CA VAL A 449 -29.98 31.94 2.03
C VAL A 449 -29.75 32.43 3.46
N MET A 450 -29.80 33.73 3.66
CA MET A 450 -29.74 34.36 4.98
C MET A 450 -30.87 35.38 5.11
N VAL A 451 -31.60 35.31 6.22
CA VAL A 451 -32.61 36.31 6.60
C VAL A 451 -32.11 37.05 7.83
N VAL A 452 -32.16 38.38 7.80
CA VAL A 452 -31.83 39.24 8.94
C VAL A 452 -32.87 40.34 9.06
N GLY A 453 -33.29 40.69 10.27
CA GLY A 453 -34.31 41.70 10.47
C GLY A 453 -34.32 42.27 11.88
N ALA A 454 -35.16 43.28 12.10
CA ALA A 454 -35.30 43.97 13.39
C ALA A 454 -36.24 43.24 14.39
N ASP A 455 -37.07 42.31 13.91
CA ASP A 455 -38.06 41.56 14.70
C ASP A 455 -37.88 40.04 14.50
N ASP A 456 -37.76 39.29 15.60
CA ASP A 456 -37.49 37.86 15.59
C ASP A 456 -38.67 37.01 15.06
N LYS A 457 -39.92 37.46 15.29
CA LYS A 457 -41.12 36.80 14.78
C LYS A 457 -41.22 36.96 13.27
N ILE A 458 -40.91 38.16 12.75
CA ILE A 458 -40.90 38.42 11.30
C ILE A 458 -39.80 37.60 10.63
N VAL A 459 -38.59 37.57 11.19
CA VAL A 459 -37.47 36.76 10.66
C VAL A 459 -37.83 35.27 10.65
N ARG A 460 -38.44 34.76 11.73
CA ARG A 460 -38.87 33.35 11.80
C ARG A 460 -39.98 33.05 10.78
N SER A 461 -40.96 33.94 10.64
CA SER A 461 -42.03 33.81 9.64
C SER A 461 -41.47 33.75 8.22
N ALA A 462 -40.54 34.66 7.88
CA ALA A 462 -39.86 34.64 6.60
C ALA A 462 -39.11 33.32 6.35
N GLY A 463 -38.38 32.81 7.34
CA GLY A 463 -37.70 31.51 7.25
C GLY A 463 -38.64 30.32 7.02
N GLU A 464 -39.80 30.29 7.67
CA GLU A 464 -40.82 29.24 7.45
C GLU A 464 -41.53 29.37 6.09
N SER A 465 -41.74 30.60 5.61
CA SER A 465 -42.24 30.84 4.25
C SER A 465 -41.24 30.38 3.19
N LEU A 466 -39.93 30.63 3.38
CA LEU A 466 -38.88 30.13 2.48
C LEU A 466 -38.83 28.59 2.47
N LYS A 467 -39.02 27.94 3.61
CA LYS A 467 -39.13 26.47 3.68
C LYS A 467 -40.31 25.94 2.89
N SER A 468 -41.49 26.51 3.10
CA SER A 468 -42.75 26.00 2.51
C SER A 468 -42.89 26.32 1.02
N GLN A 469 -42.46 27.50 0.57
CA GLN A 469 -42.66 27.96 -0.80
C GLN A 469 -41.49 27.62 -1.74
N LEU A 470 -40.26 27.59 -1.22
CA LEU A 470 -39.04 27.36 -2.02
C LEU A 470 -38.29 26.08 -1.62
N GLY A 471 -38.72 25.37 -0.57
CA GLY A 471 -38.05 24.15 -0.13
C GLY A 471 -36.68 24.39 0.51
N VAL A 472 -36.39 25.62 0.95
CA VAL A 472 -35.12 25.96 1.62
C VAL A 472 -35.01 25.18 2.92
N LYS A 473 -33.89 24.50 3.18
CA LYS A 473 -33.65 23.80 4.44
C LYS A 473 -32.75 24.63 5.34
N GLY A 474 -33.24 25.02 6.51
CA GLY A 474 -32.53 25.95 7.38
C GLY A 474 -33.16 26.18 8.75
N GLY A 475 -32.51 27.03 9.53
CA GLY A 475 -32.90 27.39 10.90
C GLY A 475 -32.29 28.72 11.32
N GLY A 476 -32.81 29.28 12.41
CA GLY A 476 -32.41 30.58 12.90
C GLY A 476 -32.76 30.78 14.37
N LYS A 477 -32.16 31.79 14.99
CA LYS A 477 -32.47 32.22 16.36
C LYS A 477 -32.37 33.75 16.43
N GLY A 478 -33.36 34.37 17.07
CA GLY A 478 -33.44 35.81 17.22
C GLY A 478 -33.53 36.50 15.86
N LEU A 479 -32.69 37.51 15.65
CA LEU A 479 -32.72 38.39 14.48
C LEU A 479 -32.09 37.82 13.21
N LYS A 480 -31.70 36.54 13.21
CA LYS A 480 -31.01 35.88 12.08
C LYS A 480 -31.56 34.48 11.82
N TRP A 481 -31.71 34.15 10.55
CA TRP A 481 -32.02 32.81 10.05
C TRP A 481 -31.15 32.50 8.84
N SER A 482 -30.74 31.24 8.67
CA SER A 482 -29.95 30.80 7.52
C SER A 482 -30.39 29.44 7.02
N GLY A 483 -30.24 29.22 5.72
CA GLY A 483 -30.64 27.97 5.09
C GLY A 483 -29.96 27.76 3.75
N LYS A 484 -30.27 26.62 3.15
CA LYS A 484 -29.74 26.17 1.87
C LYS A 484 -30.88 25.72 0.98
N TYR A 485 -30.91 26.22 -0.24
CA TYR A 485 -31.75 25.70 -1.32
C TYR A 485 -30.88 24.80 -2.20
N THR A 486 -31.40 23.66 -2.63
CA THR A 486 -30.70 22.74 -3.55
C THR A 486 -31.42 22.72 -4.88
N GLY A 487 -30.70 23.07 -5.95
CA GLY A 487 -31.25 23.19 -7.28
C GLY A 487 -30.57 24.31 -8.08
N VAL A 488 -31.13 24.60 -9.25
CA VAL A 488 -30.72 25.75 -10.06
C VAL A 488 -31.60 26.94 -9.67
N TRP A 489 -30.99 27.98 -9.13
CA TRP A 489 -31.63 29.24 -8.79
C TRP A 489 -31.65 30.16 -10.01
N LYS A 490 -32.84 30.55 -10.44
CA LYS A 490 -33.08 31.48 -11.54
C LYS A 490 -33.61 32.78 -10.96
N GLU A 491 -33.02 33.90 -11.37
CA GLU A 491 -33.48 35.21 -10.93
C GLU A 491 -34.96 35.45 -11.28
N ASN A 492 -35.36 35.12 -12.51
CA ASN A 492 -36.75 35.26 -12.99
C ASN A 492 -37.72 34.19 -12.43
N SER A 493 -37.36 33.46 -11.38
CA SER A 493 -38.27 32.51 -10.75
C SER A 493 -38.08 32.44 -9.24
N GLU A 494 -36.94 31.95 -8.77
CA GLU A 494 -36.66 31.83 -7.35
C GLU A 494 -36.52 33.21 -6.70
N SER A 495 -35.80 34.16 -7.33
CA SER A 495 -35.68 35.51 -6.76
C SER A 495 -37.02 36.26 -6.73
N GLU A 496 -37.82 36.17 -7.79
CA GLU A 496 -39.18 36.78 -7.82
C GLU A 496 -40.08 36.22 -6.72
N ARG A 497 -40.02 34.90 -6.45
CA ARG A 497 -40.78 34.28 -5.35
C ARG A 497 -40.32 34.81 -3.99
N VAL A 498 -39.03 35.06 -3.80
CA VAL A 498 -38.52 35.70 -2.58
C VAL A 498 -39.06 37.13 -2.45
N ASP A 499 -39.11 37.88 -3.54
CA ASP A 499 -39.65 39.25 -3.56
C ASP A 499 -41.16 39.29 -3.25
N ASP A 500 -41.93 38.35 -3.79
CA ASP A 500 -43.37 38.24 -3.50
C ASP A 500 -43.63 37.80 -2.05
N LEU A 501 -42.79 36.90 -1.53
CA LEU A 501 -42.80 36.54 -0.11
C LEU A 501 -42.55 37.77 0.76
N LEU A 502 -41.56 38.62 0.44
CA LEU A 502 -41.29 39.86 1.20
C LEU A 502 -42.50 40.81 1.23
N LYS A 503 -43.26 40.92 0.14
CA LYS A 503 -44.48 41.73 0.08
C LYS A 503 -45.62 41.16 0.94
N SER A 504 -45.67 39.83 1.09
CA SER A 504 -46.74 39.13 1.83
C SER A 504 -46.57 39.15 3.35
N LEU A 505 -45.37 39.44 3.85
CA LEU A 505 -45.06 39.51 5.28
C LEU A 505 -45.45 40.88 5.86
N SER A 506 -46.73 41.04 6.19
CA SER A 506 -47.32 42.20 6.87
C SER A 506 -46.89 42.30 8.33
#